data_AF-A0A2T4UH50-F1
#
_entry.id   AF-A0A2T4UH50-F1
#
_cell.length_a   1.000
_cell.length_b   1.000
_cell.length_c   1.000
_cell.angle_alpha   90.00
_cell.angle_beta   90.00
_cell.angle_gamma   90.00
#
_symmetry.space_group_name_H-M   'P 1'
#
loop_
_entity.id
_entity.type
_entity.pdbx_description
1 polymer ?
#
loop_
_entity_poly.entity_id
_entity_poly.type
_entity_poly.pdbx_seq_one_letter_code
_entity_poly.pdbx_strand_id
1 'polypeptide(L)'
;MFSNQLRAPRVAVVIAAGMLPLLATPAADAAPRTGSLKLEIRTPSGVPATATLRAGARRVVAAKADRGTVLRRTLKLRAATYTVDAAVLQHDGRLYGPAASPARVRIRARRSAKLTLRYVLLPTASALTPSEISPTTLSFSWSGPAGASYVVRRAPGFDAPATPSAGTAVAVVGSAASDTGLTPGSQYSYSVFTVTGGRTLGPATLTVGTAPAPGNAVPAFVAATGTEILESRDLTAARELSDGVGVQLAAGEAAPTIGSHLVVPAKGAIDLPFVGRVAGVAQDGTVKLVPASLPEAYDYVNIDIPGFAQAAVPAKPASRASARAKKMSSCKLAAGSDLGIESKLGLDGRFRYEFAKRKIRFTNVEVPVGVTLDVRGVVTSETRAYAEVKASLACSAELASIKTQISPPPVPLAMTFTPKVQLDASGSLRYSGGGVKTATGFEVSGRFPGDARARPVLEREYLAPEGAELSGSLRARLGGELLIGPGGAAPGASLVAGVKGSLFPLDATVSPVYPVGDPRAANCVKVEAKGSGALGLSAEATLGPFSASADLTLLDGSFEYFERPFPQDCDKKPAPATPADPGTSVPPPTGGGGSQLPDCDCGPPPGFRRTSVI
;
A
#
# COMPACT_ATOMS: atom_id res chain seq x y z
N MET A 1 -6.26 56.98 -69.44
CA MET A 1 -5.79 55.73 -68.81
C MET A 1 -5.87 55.92 -67.31
N PHE A 2 -6.56 54.98 -66.65
CA PHE A 2 -7.00 54.97 -65.25
C PHE A 2 -7.88 56.14 -64.79
N SER A 3 -9.13 55.75 -64.54
CA SER A 3 -10.30 56.56 -64.24
C SER A 3 -10.69 56.39 -62.77
N ASN A 4 -11.33 57.42 -62.23
CA ASN A 4 -12.13 57.52 -61.01
C ASN A 4 -11.39 57.47 -59.66
N GLN A 5 -11.15 58.61 -58.98
CA GLN A 5 -12.09 59.56 -58.35
C GLN A 5 -13.04 58.92 -57.34
N LEU A 6 -12.91 59.29 -56.06
CA LEU A 6 -13.89 60.06 -55.25
C LEU A 6 -13.51 59.92 -53.76
N ARG A 7 -12.88 60.95 -53.18
CA ARG A 7 -13.48 62.05 -52.40
C ARG A 7 -13.73 61.69 -50.93
N ALA A 8 -12.81 62.19 -50.10
CA ALA A 8 -13.05 62.46 -48.69
C ALA A 8 -13.99 63.67 -48.54
N PRO A 9 -15.06 63.60 -47.72
CA PRO A 9 -15.73 64.79 -47.26
C PRO A 9 -15.26 65.17 -45.84
N ARG A 10 -15.08 66.48 -45.67
CA ARG A 10 -14.93 67.18 -44.40
C ARG A 10 -16.10 66.82 -43.49
N VAL A 11 -15.82 66.39 -42.26
CA VAL A 11 -16.83 66.27 -41.21
C VAL A 11 -16.69 67.45 -40.26
N ALA A 12 -17.78 68.20 -40.16
CA ALA A 12 -17.98 69.31 -39.26
C ALA A 12 -17.92 68.83 -37.79
N VAL A 13 -17.22 69.60 -36.97
CA VAL A 13 -17.24 69.45 -35.51
C VAL A 13 -18.58 69.96 -35.01
N VAL A 14 -19.48 69.03 -34.69
CA VAL A 14 -20.66 69.28 -33.86
C VAL A 14 -20.36 68.71 -32.48
N ILE A 15 -20.24 69.60 -31.49
CA ILE A 15 -20.10 69.24 -30.08
C ILE A 15 -21.47 68.73 -29.62
N ALA A 16 -21.64 67.40 -29.67
CA ALA A 16 -22.78 66.73 -29.05
C ALA A 16 -22.40 66.34 -27.61
N ALA A 17 -23.08 66.95 -26.63
CA ALA A 17 -23.08 66.52 -25.25
C ALA A 17 -23.77 65.14 -25.15
N GLY A 18 -22.99 64.08 -25.30
CA GLY A 18 -23.43 62.69 -25.17
C GLY A 18 -23.23 62.19 -23.74
N MET A 19 -24.33 61.84 -23.08
CA MET A 19 -24.41 61.13 -21.81
C MET A 19 -23.33 60.04 -21.68
N LEU A 20 -22.54 60.11 -20.61
CA LEU A 20 -21.83 58.92 -20.13
C LEU A 20 -22.87 57.84 -19.81
N PRO A 21 -22.74 56.60 -20.33
CA PRO A 21 -23.45 55.48 -19.73
C PRO A 21 -22.90 55.34 -18.30
N LEU A 22 -23.78 55.51 -17.30
CA LEU A 22 -23.48 55.03 -15.95
C LEU A 22 -23.16 53.54 -16.08
N LEU A 23 -21.88 53.20 -15.96
CA LEU A 23 -21.46 51.86 -15.58
C LEU A 23 -22.11 51.63 -14.22
N ALA A 24 -23.20 50.86 -14.20
CA ALA A 24 -23.78 50.37 -12.97
C ALA A 24 -22.69 49.57 -12.25
N THR A 25 -22.11 50.17 -11.22
CA THR A 25 -21.29 49.44 -10.25
C THR A 25 -22.13 48.25 -9.80
N PRO A 26 -21.65 46.99 -9.91
CA PRO A 26 -22.40 45.86 -9.38
C PRO A 26 -22.67 46.18 -7.92
N ALA A 27 -23.96 46.24 -7.57
CA ALA A 27 -24.38 46.53 -6.21
C ALA A 27 -23.60 45.60 -5.28
N ALA A 28 -22.85 46.20 -4.34
CA ALA A 28 -22.07 45.46 -3.37
C ALA A 28 -22.99 44.43 -2.70
N ASP A 29 -22.79 43.16 -3.07
CA ASP A 29 -23.69 42.08 -2.73
C ASP A 29 -23.77 42.02 -1.19
N ALA A 30 -24.95 42.34 -0.66
CA ALA A 30 -25.12 42.57 0.77
C ALA A 30 -24.59 41.36 1.55
N ALA A 31 -23.68 41.61 2.50
CA ALA A 31 -22.97 40.56 3.23
C ALA A 31 -23.93 39.43 3.65
N PRO A 32 -23.60 38.16 3.36
CA PRO A 32 -24.55 37.07 3.48
C PRO A 32 -25.09 37.00 4.90
N ARG A 33 -26.42 37.14 5.03
CA ARG A 33 -27.12 37.10 6.31
C ARG A 33 -26.98 35.71 6.94
N THR A 34 -26.06 35.55 7.88
CA THR A 34 -25.77 34.29 8.59
C THR A 34 -26.40 34.26 9.97
N GLY A 35 -26.76 33.06 10.42
CA GLY A 35 -27.16 32.72 11.79
C GLY A 35 -26.31 31.57 12.33
N SER A 36 -26.60 31.12 13.55
CA SER A 36 -25.90 30.00 14.20
C SER A 36 -26.83 28.83 14.47
N LEU A 37 -26.34 27.60 14.31
CA LEU A 37 -27.03 26.37 14.70
C LEU A 37 -26.20 25.65 15.75
N LYS A 38 -26.77 25.46 16.94
CA LYS A 38 -26.24 24.56 17.96
C LYS A 38 -26.69 23.14 17.64
N LEU A 39 -25.83 22.39 16.98
CA LEU A 39 -26.05 20.99 16.63
C LEU A 39 -25.52 20.08 17.74
N GLU A 40 -26.34 19.12 18.13
CA GLU A 40 -25.97 18.07 19.08
C GLU A 40 -26.25 16.70 18.45
N ILE A 41 -25.20 15.87 18.30
CA ILE A 41 -25.34 14.49 17.80
C ILE A 41 -25.06 13.54 18.98
N ARG A 42 -26.03 12.68 19.30
CA ARG A 42 -25.96 11.70 20.39
C ARG A 42 -25.98 10.30 19.83
N THR A 43 -25.02 9.48 20.23
CA THR A 43 -24.94 8.07 19.83
C THR A 43 -24.56 7.21 21.04
N PRO A 44 -24.79 5.89 20.99
CA PRO A 44 -24.18 4.97 21.94
C PRO A 44 -22.65 5.07 21.92
N SER A 45 -21.99 4.62 22.99
CA SER A 45 -20.53 4.65 23.09
C SER A 45 -19.89 3.89 21.92
N GLY A 46 -18.85 4.47 21.31
CA GLY A 46 -18.13 3.87 20.17
C GLY A 46 -18.81 4.07 18.82
N VAL A 47 -20.09 4.43 18.78
CA VAL A 47 -20.84 4.54 17.52
C VAL A 47 -20.58 5.92 16.88
N PRO A 48 -19.98 5.99 15.68
CA PRO A 48 -19.85 7.24 14.94
C PRO A 48 -21.21 7.68 14.37
N ALA A 49 -21.34 8.91 13.89
CA ALA A 49 -22.56 9.33 13.20
C ALA A 49 -22.33 10.54 12.31
N THR A 50 -23.08 10.62 11.21
CA THR A 50 -23.08 11.78 10.32
C THR A 50 -24.47 12.43 10.30
N ALA A 51 -24.50 13.75 10.23
CA ALA A 51 -25.70 14.55 10.08
C ALA A 51 -25.52 15.43 8.85
N THR A 52 -26.37 15.25 7.85
CA THR A 52 -26.41 16.13 6.68
C THR A 52 -27.56 17.12 6.84
N LEU A 53 -27.28 18.40 6.69
CA LEU A 53 -28.28 19.48 6.65
C LEU A 53 -28.42 19.97 5.22
N ARG A 54 -29.63 19.92 4.66
CA ARG A 54 -29.91 20.35 3.28
C ARG A 54 -30.80 21.59 3.25
N ALA A 55 -30.44 22.56 2.41
CA ALA A 55 -31.27 23.74 2.10
C ALA A 55 -31.11 24.10 0.61
N GLY A 56 -32.03 23.62 -0.24
CA GLY A 56 -31.85 23.65 -1.70
C GLY A 56 -30.61 22.85 -2.10
N ALA A 57 -29.76 23.42 -2.96
CA ALA A 57 -28.48 22.82 -3.35
C ALA A 57 -27.40 22.87 -2.26
N ARG A 58 -27.64 23.56 -1.13
CA ARG A 58 -26.64 23.69 -0.07
C ARG A 58 -26.68 22.48 0.84
N ARG A 59 -25.49 21.91 1.09
CA ARG A 59 -25.29 20.79 2.00
C ARG A 59 -24.29 21.19 3.08
N VAL A 60 -24.61 20.90 4.34
CA VAL A 60 -23.66 21.02 5.44
C VAL A 60 -23.62 19.70 6.20
N VAL A 61 -22.43 19.11 6.29
CA VAL A 61 -22.21 17.85 6.99
C VAL A 61 -21.54 18.14 8.33
N ALA A 62 -22.03 17.50 9.38
CA ALA A 62 -21.37 17.43 10.66
C ALA A 62 -21.32 15.97 11.10
N ALA A 63 -20.20 15.57 11.70
CA ALA A 63 -20.00 14.18 12.05
C ALA A 63 -19.37 14.04 13.41
N LYS A 64 -19.82 13.03 14.14
CA LYS A 64 -19.29 12.56 15.41
C LYS A 64 -18.36 11.38 15.12
N ALA A 65 -17.13 11.45 15.60
CA ALA A 65 -16.21 10.31 15.60
C ALA A 65 -16.73 9.17 16.50
N ASP A 66 -16.09 8.02 16.48
CA ASP A 66 -16.36 6.89 17.38
C ASP A 66 -16.23 7.26 18.88
N ARG A 67 -15.27 8.11 19.24
CA ARG A 67 -15.03 8.55 20.62
C ARG A 67 -16.16 9.40 21.20
N GLY A 68 -16.48 9.11 22.46
CA GLY A 68 -17.52 9.79 23.23
C GLY A 68 -18.94 9.40 22.81
N THR A 69 -19.94 9.97 23.49
CA THR A 69 -21.37 9.71 23.23
C THR A 69 -22.11 10.91 22.65
N VAL A 70 -21.51 12.10 22.71
CA VAL A 70 -22.13 13.36 22.28
C VAL A 70 -21.12 14.24 21.55
N LEU A 71 -21.51 14.73 20.37
CA LEU A 71 -20.86 15.87 19.71
C LEU A 71 -21.72 17.12 19.92
N ARG A 72 -21.10 18.22 20.33
CA ARG A 72 -21.72 19.56 20.31
C ARG A 72 -20.94 20.46 19.38
N ARG A 73 -21.61 21.02 18.38
CA ARG A 73 -20.98 21.91 17.39
C ARG A 73 -21.87 23.11 17.11
N THR A 74 -21.26 24.29 17.04
CA THR A 74 -21.95 25.49 16.56
C THR A 74 -21.58 25.71 15.10
N LEU A 75 -22.57 25.67 14.22
CA LEU A 75 -22.41 25.88 12.78
C LEU A 75 -22.89 27.29 12.41
N LYS A 76 -22.06 28.06 11.71
CA LYS A 76 -22.50 29.32 11.09
C LYS A 76 -23.12 29.00 9.74
N LEU A 77 -24.42 29.24 9.60
CA LEU A 77 -25.21 28.88 8.43
C LEU A 77 -25.88 30.11 7.84
N ARG A 78 -26.08 30.15 6.52
CA ARG A 78 -26.89 31.20 5.88
C ARG A 78 -28.34 31.08 6.37
N ALA A 79 -29.05 32.20 6.46
CA ALA A 79 -30.46 32.19 6.82
C ALA A 79 -31.27 31.39 5.76
N ALA A 80 -31.84 30.27 6.18
CA ALA A 80 -32.64 29.35 5.36
C ALA A 80 -33.35 28.33 6.26
N THR A 81 -34.26 27.54 5.71
CA THR A 81 -34.79 26.34 6.36
C THR A 81 -33.97 25.15 5.93
N TYR A 82 -33.40 24.44 6.90
CA TYR A 82 -32.61 23.23 6.68
C TYR A 82 -33.42 22.00 7.08
N THR A 83 -33.41 20.98 6.23
CA THR A 83 -33.92 19.64 6.55
C THR A 83 -32.76 18.77 7.01
N VAL A 84 -32.99 17.98 8.07
CA VAL A 84 -32.03 17.01 8.56
C VAL A 84 -32.18 15.73 7.76
N ASP A 85 -31.10 15.37 7.08
CA ASP A 85 -30.93 14.13 6.34
C ASP A 85 -29.91 13.28 7.10
N ALA A 86 -30.41 12.22 7.73
CA ALA A 86 -29.64 11.28 8.52
C ALA A 86 -30.07 9.87 8.12
N ALA A 87 -29.12 9.06 7.68
CA ALA A 87 -29.38 7.68 7.27
C ALA A 87 -29.34 6.74 8.48
N VAL A 88 -29.96 5.56 8.32
CA VAL A 88 -29.68 4.42 9.20
C VAL A 88 -28.20 4.11 9.10
N LEU A 89 -27.58 3.90 10.25
CA LEU A 89 -26.15 3.65 10.37
C LEU A 89 -25.93 2.16 10.66
N GLN A 90 -24.99 1.54 9.97
CA GLN A 90 -24.46 0.22 10.33
C GLN A 90 -23.09 0.38 10.99
N HIS A 91 -22.94 -0.17 12.19
CA HIS A 91 -21.68 -0.13 12.93
C HIS A 91 -21.55 -1.38 13.81
N ASP A 92 -20.41 -2.07 13.72
CA ASP A 92 -20.13 -3.29 14.47
C ASP A 92 -21.25 -4.35 14.34
N GLY A 93 -21.64 -4.62 13.08
CA GLY A 93 -22.69 -5.58 12.80
C GLY A 93 -24.11 -5.15 13.21
N ARG A 94 -24.33 -3.94 13.73
CA ARG A 94 -25.61 -3.47 14.28
C ARG A 94 -26.14 -2.25 13.54
N LEU A 95 -27.47 -2.13 13.45
CA LEU A 95 -28.13 -0.99 12.83
C LEU A 95 -28.61 0.02 13.88
N TYR A 96 -28.36 1.29 13.61
CA TYR A 96 -28.77 2.42 14.44
C TYR A 96 -29.63 3.38 13.63
N GLY A 97 -30.83 3.66 14.12
CA GLY A 97 -31.77 4.56 13.49
C GLY A 97 -31.63 6.00 14.02
N PRO A 98 -31.69 7.02 13.14
CA PRO A 98 -31.67 8.41 13.55
C PRO A 98 -33.05 8.90 14.02
N ALA A 99 -33.04 9.76 15.04
CA ALA A 99 -34.18 10.52 15.52
C ALA A 99 -33.78 12.00 15.66
N ALA A 100 -34.25 12.83 14.73
CA ALA A 100 -33.96 14.26 14.70
C ALA A 100 -35.05 15.09 15.39
N SER A 101 -34.65 16.02 16.26
CA SER A 101 -35.55 16.95 16.94
C SER A 101 -35.00 18.38 16.92
N PRO A 102 -35.62 19.31 16.16
CA PRO A 102 -36.66 19.08 15.15
C PRO A 102 -36.09 18.48 13.85
N ALA A 103 -36.92 17.81 13.03
CA ALA A 103 -36.48 17.28 11.72
C ALA A 103 -36.20 18.38 10.66
N ARG A 104 -36.76 19.58 10.85
CA ARG A 104 -36.50 20.78 10.04
C ARG A 104 -36.20 21.95 10.96
N VAL A 105 -35.16 22.71 10.65
CA VAL A 105 -34.71 23.85 11.47
C VAL A 105 -34.61 25.12 10.63
N ARG A 106 -35.24 26.21 11.09
CA ARG A 106 -35.18 27.51 10.42
C ARG A 106 -34.07 28.36 11.04
N ILE A 107 -33.06 28.68 10.24
CA ILE A 107 -31.97 29.58 10.62
C ILE A 107 -32.33 31.00 10.19
N ARG A 108 -32.30 31.94 11.14
CA ARG A 108 -32.51 33.37 10.89
C ARG A 108 -31.21 34.15 11.10
N ALA A 109 -31.07 35.26 10.38
CA ALA A 109 -29.90 36.13 10.48
C ALA A 109 -29.65 36.56 11.93
N ARG A 110 -28.41 36.45 12.41
CA ARG A 110 -27.96 36.84 13.76
C ARG A 110 -28.72 36.14 14.91
N ARG A 111 -29.43 35.04 14.64
CA ARG A 111 -30.14 34.24 15.64
C ARG A 111 -29.52 32.86 15.76
N SER A 112 -29.72 32.22 16.92
CA SER A 112 -29.31 30.84 17.17
C SER A 112 -30.52 29.90 17.12
N ALA A 113 -30.36 28.74 16.49
CA ALA A 113 -31.31 27.62 16.57
C ALA A 113 -30.64 26.40 17.22
N LYS A 114 -31.44 25.43 17.67
CA LYS A 114 -30.96 24.17 18.24
C LYS A 114 -31.48 22.99 17.42
N LEU A 115 -30.64 21.99 17.24
CA LEU A 115 -30.99 20.71 16.63
C LEU A 115 -30.31 19.57 17.40
N THR A 116 -31.08 18.56 17.77
CA THR A 116 -30.56 17.33 18.39
C THR A 116 -30.83 16.13 17.48
N LEU A 117 -29.80 15.36 17.15
CA LEU A 117 -29.89 14.11 16.40
C LEU A 117 -29.48 12.97 17.33
N ARG A 118 -30.36 12.00 17.57
CA ARG A 118 -30.08 10.84 18.42
C ARG A 118 -30.09 9.57 17.58
N TYR A 119 -29.06 8.75 17.71
CA TYR A 119 -29.03 7.39 17.17
C TYR A 119 -29.39 6.38 18.25
N VAL A 120 -30.25 5.42 17.92
CA VAL A 120 -30.67 4.32 18.81
C VAL A 120 -30.53 3.00 18.09
N LEU A 121 -30.13 1.95 18.83
CA LEU A 121 -30.04 0.60 18.31
C LEU A 121 -31.42 0.14 17.82
N LEU A 122 -31.48 -0.38 16.60
CA LEU A 122 -32.70 -0.95 16.03
C LEU A 122 -32.83 -2.42 16.40
N PRO A 123 -34.04 -2.94 16.65
CA PRO A 123 -34.28 -4.36 16.88
C PRO A 123 -34.27 -5.10 15.54
N THR A 124 -33.08 -5.26 14.95
CA THR A 124 -32.88 -5.93 13.65
C THR A 124 -31.91 -7.10 13.76
N ALA A 125 -31.81 -7.88 12.70
CA ALA A 125 -30.69 -8.75 12.44
C ALA A 125 -29.38 -7.98 12.59
N SER A 126 -28.38 -8.65 13.14
CA SER A 126 -27.07 -8.12 13.46
C SER A 126 -26.03 -9.23 13.51
N ALA A 127 -24.74 -8.85 13.47
CA ALA A 127 -23.61 -9.79 13.53
C ALA A 127 -23.74 -10.92 12.50
N LEU A 128 -23.96 -10.56 11.23
CA LEU A 128 -24.03 -11.52 10.13
C LEU A 128 -22.67 -12.22 10.03
N THR A 129 -22.66 -13.52 10.31
CA THR A 129 -21.45 -14.32 10.44
C THR A 129 -21.49 -15.42 9.39
N PRO A 130 -20.57 -15.41 8.40
CA PRO A 130 -20.41 -16.51 7.47
C PRO A 130 -19.99 -17.78 8.22
N SER A 131 -20.58 -18.92 7.86
CA SER A 131 -20.20 -20.23 8.40
C SER A 131 -19.53 -21.11 7.35
N GLU A 132 -19.86 -20.93 6.07
CA GLU A 132 -19.30 -21.69 4.96
C GLU A 132 -19.29 -20.83 3.70
N ILE A 133 -18.18 -20.90 2.95
CA ILE A 133 -18.04 -20.26 1.64
C ILE A 133 -17.33 -21.21 0.69
N SER A 134 -17.96 -21.46 -0.46
CA SER A 134 -17.41 -22.31 -1.53
C SER A 134 -17.60 -21.62 -2.88
N PRO A 135 -17.15 -22.23 -3.99
CA PRO A 135 -17.39 -21.66 -5.32
C PRO A 135 -18.88 -21.50 -5.66
N THR A 136 -19.75 -22.32 -5.07
CA THR A 136 -21.18 -22.36 -5.43
C THR A 136 -22.13 -22.23 -4.26
N THR A 137 -21.63 -22.11 -3.03
CA THR A 137 -22.44 -22.10 -1.81
C THR A 137 -21.96 -21.03 -0.83
N LEU A 138 -22.92 -20.38 -0.16
CA LEU A 138 -22.68 -19.53 1.00
C LEU A 138 -23.67 -19.90 2.10
N SER A 139 -23.17 -20.16 3.30
CA SER A 139 -24.00 -20.30 4.50
C SER A 139 -23.59 -19.25 5.53
N PHE A 140 -24.57 -18.62 6.18
CA PHE A 140 -24.32 -17.61 7.20
C PHE A 140 -25.47 -17.54 8.22
N SER A 141 -25.18 -16.98 9.38
CA SER A 141 -26.13 -16.80 10.48
C SER A 141 -26.08 -15.39 11.04
N TRP A 142 -27.08 -15.01 11.82
CA TRP A 142 -27.15 -13.70 12.47
C TRP A 142 -27.77 -13.80 13.86
N SER A 143 -27.57 -12.75 14.65
CA SER A 143 -28.32 -12.50 15.88
C SER A 143 -29.50 -11.58 15.59
N GLY A 144 -30.62 -11.74 16.27
CA GLY A 144 -31.74 -10.82 16.13
C GLY A 144 -32.78 -10.95 17.25
N PRO A 145 -33.81 -10.09 17.25
CA PRO A 145 -34.81 -10.06 18.31
C PRO A 145 -35.62 -11.36 18.38
N ALA A 146 -35.94 -11.78 19.61
CA ALA A 146 -36.78 -12.95 19.85
C ALA A 146 -38.17 -12.77 19.21
N GLY A 147 -38.68 -13.83 18.58
CA GLY A 147 -39.99 -13.83 17.93
C GLY A 147 -40.06 -13.07 16.60
N ALA A 148 -38.95 -12.54 16.08
CA ALA A 148 -38.90 -11.98 14.74
C ALA A 148 -38.74 -13.06 13.67
N SER A 149 -39.28 -12.78 12.48
CA SER A 149 -38.99 -13.53 11.25
C SER A 149 -38.08 -12.72 10.34
N TYR A 150 -37.48 -13.37 9.34
CA TYR A 150 -36.48 -12.74 8.47
C TYR A 150 -36.77 -13.01 7.01
N VAL A 151 -36.45 -12.02 6.17
CA VAL A 151 -36.43 -12.15 4.71
C VAL A 151 -35.01 -11.89 4.25
N VAL A 152 -34.43 -12.84 3.52
CA VAL A 152 -33.08 -12.71 2.96
C VAL A 152 -33.17 -12.56 1.45
N ARG A 153 -32.47 -11.55 0.94
CA ARG A 153 -32.39 -11.25 -0.49
C ARG A 153 -30.93 -11.17 -0.92
N ARG A 154 -30.64 -11.67 -2.12
CA ARG A 154 -29.33 -11.60 -2.77
C ARG A 154 -29.41 -10.81 -4.08
N ALA A 155 -28.39 -10.01 -4.36
CA ALA A 155 -28.10 -9.47 -5.69
C ALA A 155 -26.64 -9.77 -6.09
N PRO A 156 -26.33 -9.90 -7.40
CA PRO A 156 -24.94 -9.91 -7.86
C PRO A 156 -24.27 -8.54 -7.64
N GLY A 157 -22.96 -8.54 -7.41
CA GLY A 157 -22.15 -7.33 -7.19
C GLY A 157 -22.20 -6.81 -5.75
N PHE A 158 -21.81 -5.55 -5.57
CA PHE A 158 -21.67 -4.89 -4.26
C PHE A 158 -22.94 -4.17 -3.78
N ASP A 159 -23.93 -4.00 -4.66
CA ASP A 159 -25.19 -3.33 -4.34
C ASP A 159 -26.15 -4.30 -3.65
N ALA A 160 -26.24 -4.20 -2.32
CA ALA A 160 -27.17 -5.01 -1.55
C ALA A 160 -28.63 -4.67 -1.87
N PRO A 161 -29.55 -5.65 -1.95
CA PRO A 161 -30.97 -5.39 -2.18
C PRO A 161 -31.56 -4.40 -1.15
N ALA A 162 -32.12 -3.29 -1.62
CA ALA A 162 -32.64 -2.24 -0.73
C ALA A 162 -34.02 -2.55 -0.13
N THR A 163 -34.78 -3.49 -0.72
CA THR A 163 -36.14 -3.82 -0.29
C THR A 163 -36.33 -5.33 -0.09
N PRO A 164 -37.32 -5.76 0.73
CA PRO A 164 -37.62 -7.18 0.95
C PRO A 164 -38.15 -7.92 -0.29
N SER A 165 -38.36 -7.25 -1.41
CA SER A 165 -38.80 -7.82 -2.68
C SER A 165 -37.75 -7.74 -3.80
N ALA A 166 -36.67 -6.99 -3.60
CA ALA A 166 -35.60 -6.84 -4.58
C ALA A 166 -34.67 -8.07 -4.57
N GLY A 167 -34.15 -8.44 -5.75
CA GLY A 167 -33.18 -9.53 -5.90
C GLY A 167 -33.77 -10.94 -5.74
N THR A 168 -32.88 -11.93 -5.64
CA THR A 168 -33.24 -13.34 -5.49
C THR A 168 -33.56 -13.64 -4.02
N ALA A 169 -34.65 -14.36 -3.75
CA ALA A 169 -34.96 -14.86 -2.41
C ALA A 169 -34.00 -15.98 -2.01
N VAL A 170 -33.53 -15.95 -0.78
CA VAL A 170 -32.69 -17.00 -0.19
C VAL A 170 -33.47 -17.68 0.93
N ALA A 171 -33.38 -19.01 1.00
CA ALA A 171 -34.07 -19.78 2.03
C ALA A 171 -33.53 -19.45 3.43
N VAL A 172 -34.44 -19.31 4.39
CA VAL A 172 -34.13 -18.97 5.78
C VAL A 172 -34.64 -20.06 6.70
N VAL A 173 -33.80 -20.49 7.63
CA VAL A 173 -34.17 -21.41 8.72
C VAL A 173 -33.75 -20.77 10.04
N GLY A 174 -34.72 -20.34 10.84
CA GLY A 174 -34.46 -19.63 12.08
C GLY A 174 -33.73 -18.30 11.85
N SER A 175 -32.49 -18.20 12.35
CA SER A 175 -31.60 -17.04 12.14
C SER A 175 -30.38 -17.39 11.29
N ALA A 176 -30.57 -18.27 10.30
CA ALA A 176 -29.55 -18.69 9.34
C ALA A 176 -30.12 -18.79 7.93
N ALA A 177 -29.25 -18.65 6.94
CA ALA A 177 -29.55 -18.85 5.53
C ALA A 177 -28.44 -19.68 4.87
N SER A 178 -28.83 -20.48 3.89
CA SER A 178 -27.91 -21.21 3.02
C SER A 178 -28.33 -20.96 1.58
N ASP A 179 -27.38 -20.52 0.77
CA ASP A 179 -27.58 -20.17 -0.63
C ASP A 179 -26.68 -21.03 -1.51
N THR A 180 -27.27 -21.66 -2.51
CA THR A 180 -26.61 -22.65 -3.38
C THR A 180 -26.80 -22.27 -4.85
N GLY A 181 -25.91 -22.78 -5.71
CA GLY A 181 -25.95 -22.46 -7.14
C GLY A 181 -25.38 -21.08 -7.45
N LEU A 182 -24.50 -20.57 -6.58
CA LEU A 182 -23.72 -19.37 -6.85
C LEU A 182 -22.70 -19.66 -7.96
N THR A 183 -22.32 -18.63 -8.69
CA THR A 183 -21.28 -18.71 -9.71
C THR A 183 -19.90 -18.62 -9.06
N PRO A 184 -18.95 -19.49 -9.39
CA PRO A 184 -17.56 -19.38 -8.92
C PRO A 184 -16.92 -18.03 -9.25
N GLY A 185 -16.11 -17.50 -8.33
CA GLY A 185 -15.38 -16.23 -8.50
C GLY A 185 -16.28 -15.01 -8.70
N SER A 186 -17.54 -15.09 -8.27
CA SER A 186 -18.54 -14.02 -8.44
C SER A 186 -18.85 -13.33 -7.12
N GLN A 187 -19.23 -12.06 -7.22
CA GLN A 187 -19.54 -11.23 -6.07
C GLN A 187 -21.05 -11.17 -5.86
N TYR A 188 -21.46 -11.19 -4.60
CA TYR A 188 -22.84 -11.10 -4.20
C TYR A 188 -22.99 -10.25 -2.95
N SER A 189 -24.11 -9.54 -2.87
CA SER A 189 -24.51 -8.80 -1.68
C SER A 189 -25.87 -9.30 -1.19
N TYR A 190 -25.94 -9.49 0.11
CA TYR A 190 -27.09 -10.03 0.81
C TYR A 190 -27.67 -8.96 1.72
N SER A 191 -29.00 -8.96 1.81
CA SER A 191 -29.77 -8.12 2.71
C SER A 191 -30.66 -8.98 3.57
N VAL A 192 -30.49 -8.87 4.90
CA VAL A 192 -31.34 -9.52 5.90
C VAL A 192 -32.30 -8.48 6.46
N PHE A 193 -33.57 -8.63 6.13
CA PHE A 193 -34.65 -7.80 6.65
C PHE A 193 -35.30 -8.50 7.84
N THR A 194 -35.56 -7.74 8.90
CA THR A 194 -36.20 -8.24 10.12
C THR A 194 -37.67 -7.85 10.11
N VAL A 195 -38.55 -8.81 10.29
CA VAL A 195 -39.99 -8.61 10.36
C VAL A 195 -40.43 -8.80 11.81
N THR A 196 -40.90 -7.72 12.43
CA THR A 196 -41.36 -7.71 13.82
C THR A 196 -42.54 -6.78 13.99
N GLY A 197 -43.58 -7.21 14.72
CA GLY A 197 -44.80 -6.42 14.93
C GLY A 197 -45.46 -5.92 13.65
N GLY A 198 -45.44 -6.73 12.58
CA GLY A 198 -45.97 -6.38 11.25
C GLY A 198 -45.15 -5.34 10.48
N ARG A 199 -43.97 -4.95 10.96
CA ARG A 199 -43.08 -3.98 10.32
C ARG A 199 -41.80 -4.65 9.87
N THR A 200 -41.34 -4.25 8.68
CA THR A 200 -40.03 -4.67 8.18
C THR A 200 -38.99 -3.61 8.47
N LEU A 201 -37.89 -4.02 9.10
CA LEU A 201 -36.75 -3.20 9.50
C LEU A 201 -35.47 -3.73 8.85
N GLY A 202 -34.47 -2.86 8.70
CA GLY A 202 -33.20 -3.18 8.05
C GLY A 202 -33.04 -2.52 6.67
N PRO A 203 -32.20 -3.07 5.77
CA PRO A 203 -31.52 -4.35 5.89
C PRO A 203 -30.22 -4.28 6.70
N ALA A 204 -29.85 -5.40 7.32
CA ALA A 204 -28.45 -5.67 7.65
C ALA A 204 -27.81 -6.32 6.43
N THR A 205 -26.68 -5.78 5.97
CA THR A 205 -26.04 -6.22 4.73
C THR A 205 -24.78 -7.04 4.96
N LEU A 206 -24.49 -7.92 4.01
CA LEU A 206 -23.28 -8.75 3.94
C LEU A 206 -22.82 -8.83 2.48
N THR A 207 -21.55 -8.55 2.23
CA THR A 207 -20.97 -8.61 0.88
C THR A 207 -19.91 -9.71 0.82
N VAL A 208 -19.98 -10.52 -0.23
CA VAL A 208 -19.20 -11.76 -0.37
C VAL A 208 -18.65 -11.90 -1.79
N GLY A 209 -17.47 -12.52 -1.91
CA GLY A 209 -16.97 -13.08 -3.16
C GLY A 209 -16.79 -14.58 -3.01
N THR A 210 -17.43 -15.35 -3.89
CA THR A 210 -17.29 -16.81 -3.89
C THR A 210 -15.88 -17.22 -4.31
N ALA A 211 -15.46 -18.41 -3.86
CA ALA A 211 -14.19 -18.94 -4.27
C ALA A 211 -14.15 -19.16 -5.80
N PRO A 212 -13.01 -18.91 -6.46
CA PRO A 212 -12.86 -19.18 -7.87
C PRO A 212 -12.92 -20.68 -8.16
N ALA A 213 -13.18 -21.03 -9.42
CA ALA A 213 -12.80 -22.35 -9.90
C ALA A 213 -11.25 -22.49 -9.83
N PRO A 214 -10.72 -23.71 -9.58
CA PRO A 214 -9.28 -23.92 -9.46
C PRO A 214 -8.49 -23.29 -10.62
N GLY A 215 -7.42 -22.56 -10.29
CA GLY A 215 -6.55 -21.91 -11.28
C GLY A 215 -6.88 -20.45 -11.62
N ASN A 216 -7.95 -19.86 -11.08
CA ASN A 216 -8.23 -18.43 -11.24
C ASN A 216 -7.82 -17.61 -10.01
N ALA A 217 -7.21 -16.46 -10.23
CA ALA A 217 -6.65 -15.59 -9.18
C ALA A 217 -7.66 -14.57 -8.60
N VAL A 218 -8.93 -14.98 -8.41
CA VAL A 218 -9.96 -14.12 -7.78
C VAL A 218 -10.04 -14.45 -6.29
N PRO A 219 -9.99 -13.45 -5.40
CA PRO A 219 -10.08 -13.71 -3.96
C PRO A 219 -11.51 -14.14 -3.57
N ALA A 220 -11.61 -15.19 -2.75
CA ALA A 220 -12.81 -15.42 -1.96
C ALA A 220 -12.77 -14.50 -0.74
N PHE A 221 -13.87 -13.85 -0.39
CA PHE A 221 -13.86 -12.93 0.74
C PHE A 221 -15.25 -12.75 1.35
N VAL A 222 -15.27 -12.31 2.59
CA VAL A 222 -16.44 -11.76 3.27
C VAL A 222 -16.05 -10.39 3.78
N ALA A 223 -16.67 -9.35 3.23
CA ALA A 223 -16.43 -7.99 3.68
C ALA A 223 -16.95 -7.82 5.10
N ALA A 224 -16.18 -7.13 5.94
CA ALA A 224 -16.63 -6.78 7.27
C ALA A 224 -17.89 -5.93 7.16
N THR A 225 -18.74 -6.07 8.16
CA THR A 225 -20.04 -5.42 8.12
C THR A 225 -19.88 -3.89 8.10
N GLY A 226 -20.40 -3.24 7.05
CA GLY A 226 -20.25 -1.79 6.84
C GLY A 226 -19.04 -1.38 6.00
N THR A 227 -18.23 -2.33 5.52
CA THR A 227 -17.24 -2.09 4.48
C THR A 227 -17.95 -1.87 3.15
N GLU A 228 -17.68 -0.75 2.48
CA GLU A 228 -18.15 -0.49 1.12
C GLU A 228 -16.98 -0.72 0.15
N ILE A 229 -17.25 -1.47 -0.92
CA ILE A 229 -16.27 -1.74 -1.98
C ILE A 229 -16.63 -0.88 -3.17
N LEU A 230 -15.80 0.11 -3.45
CA LEU A 230 -16.01 1.04 -4.54
C LEU A 230 -15.46 0.45 -5.84
N GLU A 231 -16.18 0.71 -6.92
CA GLU A 231 -15.75 0.50 -8.28
C GLU A 231 -15.26 1.82 -8.90
N SER A 232 -14.58 1.72 -10.03
CA SER A 232 -14.07 2.90 -10.74
C SER A 232 -15.17 3.89 -11.14
N ARG A 233 -16.43 3.44 -11.29
CA ARG A 233 -17.58 4.28 -11.62
C ARG A 233 -18.09 5.12 -10.44
N ASP A 234 -17.85 4.66 -9.21
CA ASP A 234 -18.36 5.30 -7.98
C ASP A 234 -17.50 6.50 -7.57
N LEU A 235 -16.40 6.73 -8.28
CA LEU A 235 -15.45 7.79 -8.04
C LEU A 235 -15.43 8.78 -9.20
N THR A 236 -15.08 10.03 -8.95
CA THR A 236 -14.73 11.01 -9.99
C THR A 236 -13.25 11.34 -9.96
N ALA A 237 -12.65 11.40 -8.76
CA ALA A 237 -11.23 11.62 -8.58
C ALA A 237 -10.73 10.94 -7.31
N ALA A 238 -9.45 10.64 -7.26
CA ALA A 238 -8.78 10.21 -6.05
C ALA A 238 -7.35 10.77 -6.03
N ARG A 239 -6.86 11.12 -4.83
CA ARG A 239 -5.52 11.69 -4.63
C ARG A 239 -4.90 11.20 -3.33
N GLU A 240 -3.58 11.06 -3.33
CA GLU A 240 -2.80 10.81 -2.12
C GLU A 240 -2.79 12.07 -1.22
N LEU A 241 -2.81 11.84 0.09
CA LEU A 241 -2.66 12.84 1.16
C LEU A 241 -1.49 12.39 2.04
N SER A 242 -0.95 13.30 2.86
CA SER A 242 0.18 12.96 3.75
C SER A 242 -0.15 11.87 4.80
N ASP A 243 -1.43 11.72 5.14
CA ASP A 243 -1.92 10.78 6.17
C ASP A 243 -3.01 9.84 5.63
N GLY A 244 -3.05 9.62 4.31
CA GLY A 244 -3.97 8.67 3.67
C GLY A 244 -4.41 9.08 2.28
N VAL A 245 -5.69 8.95 1.99
CA VAL A 245 -6.25 9.14 0.65
C VAL A 245 -7.48 10.06 0.69
N GLY A 246 -7.57 10.98 -0.25
CA GLY A 246 -8.78 11.75 -0.52
C GLY A 246 -9.49 11.20 -1.75
N VAL A 247 -10.73 10.73 -1.60
CA VAL A 247 -11.57 10.29 -2.72
C VAL A 247 -12.75 11.24 -2.93
N GLN A 248 -13.08 11.50 -4.18
CA GLN A 248 -14.27 12.24 -4.58
C GLN A 248 -15.26 11.24 -5.17
N LEU A 249 -16.42 11.08 -4.52
CA LEU A 249 -17.47 10.19 -4.98
C LEU A 249 -18.18 10.73 -6.23
N ALA A 250 -18.76 9.84 -7.02
CA ALA A 250 -19.62 10.19 -8.14
C ALA A 250 -20.94 10.82 -7.68
N ALA A 251 -21.60 11.54 -8.60
CA ALA A 251 -22.88 12.16 -8.29
C ALA A 251 -23.96 11.09 -8.09
N GLY A 252 -24.69 11.16 -6.97
CA GLY A 252 -25.71 10.17 -6.62
C GLY A 252 -25.24 9.19 -5.53
N GLU A 253 -23.93 9.06 -5.33
CA GLU A 253 -23.38 8.20 -4.29
C GLU A 253 -23.73 8.71 -2.89
N ALA A 254 -24.10 7.77 -2.01
CA ALA A 254 -24.31 8.05 -0.61
C ALA A 254 -22.98 8.44 0.04
N ALA A 255 -23.00 9.42 0.95
CA ALA A 255 -21.80 9.72 1.70
C ALA A 255 -21.55 8.59 2.72
N PRO A 256 -20.36 7.98 2.74
CA PRO A 256 -20.06 6.88 3.63
C PRO A 256 -20.04 7.38 5.08
N THR A 257 -20.21 6.45 6.00
CA THR A 257 -20.17 6.81 7.42
C THR A 257 -18.73 6.99 7.86
N ILE A 258 -18.44 8.06 8.61
CA ILE A 258 -17.18 8.13 9.36
C ILE A 258 -16.98 6.88 10.22
N GLY A 259 -15.79 6.30 10.18
CA GLY A 259 -15.43 5.08 10.88
C GLY A 259 -15.74 3.80 10.11
N SER A 260 -16.52 3.84 9.03
CA SER A 260 -16.66 2.69 8.12
C SER A 260 -15.39 2.50 7.29
N HIS A 261 -15.29 1.37 6.61
CA HIS A 261 -14.17 1.04 5.74
C HIS A 261 -14.58 1.19 4.28
N LEU A 262 -13.69 1.76 3.47
CA LEU A 262 -13.81 1.83 2.02
C LEU A 262 -12.66 1.06 1.38
N VAL A 263 -12.99 0.28 0.38
CA VAL A 263 -12.05 -0.35 -0.53
C VAL A 263 -12.11 0.44 -1.82
N VAL A 264 -11.00 1.09 -2.15
CA VAL A 264 -10.89 2.06 -3.24
C VAL A 264 -10.05 1.47 -4.36
N PRO A 265 -10.50 1.48 -5.63
CA PRO A 265 -9.69 1.08 -6.76
C PRO A 265 -8.59 2.11 -7.06
N ALA A 266 -7.57 1.70 -7.80
CA ALA A 266 -6.61 2.64 -8.38
C ALA A 266 -7.35 3.63 -9.29
N LYS A 267 -7.16 4.93 -9.07
CA LYS A 267 -7.80 5.98 -9.87
C LYS A 267 -7.05 7.31 -9.76
N GLY A 268 -6.89 7.99 -10.90
CA GLY A 268 -6.32 9.33 -10.93
C GLY A 268 -4.86 9.33 -10.46
N ALA A 269 -4.59 10.02 -9.36
CA ALA A 269 -3.25 10.13 -8.78
C ALA A 269 -2.91 9.01 -7.78
N ILE A 270 -3.77 7.99 -7.66
CA ILE A 270 -3.54 6.83 -6.81
C ILE A 270 -3.21 5.65 -7.71
N ASP A 271 -1.94 5.24 -7.66
CA ASP A 271 -1.38 4.19 -8.53
C ASP A 271 -1.76 2.76 -8.11
N LEU A 272 -2.20 2.59 -6.87
CA LEU A 272 -2.56 1.29 -6.30
C LEU A 272 -3.92 1.36 -5.59
N PRO A 273 -4.74 0.31 -5.64
CA PRO A 273 -5.94 0.23 -4.82
C PRO A 273 -5.63 0.48 -3.33
N PHE A 274 -6.60 0.89 -2.53
CA PHE A 274 -6.40 1.31 -1.14
C PHE A 274 -7.52 0.82 -0.24
N VAL A 275 -7.19 0.32 0.95
CA VAL A 275 -8.18 0.04 2.01
C VAL A 275 -8.03 1.10 3.08
N GLY A 276 -9.11 1.80 3.39
CA GLY A 276 -9.06 2.88 4.35
C GLY A 276 -10.30 2.99 5.21
N ARG A 277 -10.10 3.49 6.42
CA ARG A 277 -11.18 3.91 7.30
C ARG A 277 -11.56 5.35 7.01
N VAL A 278 -12.86 5.64 6.93
CA VAL A 278 -13.37 7.00 6.73
C VAL A 278 -13.06 7.86 7.95
N ALA A 279 -12.11 8.79 7.81
CA ALA A 279 -11.77 9.75 8.85
C ALA A 279 -12.57 11.05 8.76
N GLY A 280 -13.09 11.38 7.57
CA GLY A 280 -13.83 12.62 7.36
C GLY A 280 -14.58 12.65 6.04
N VAL A 281 -15.67 13.43 5.99
CA VAL A 281 -16.41 13.74 4.76
C VAL A 281 -16.55 15.27 4.68
N ALA A 282 -15.98 15.86 3.63
CA ALA A 282 -16.02 17.29 3.36
C ALA A 282 -17.37 17.70 2.73
N GLN A 283 -17.63 19.01 2.69
CA GLN A 283 -18.90 19.55 2.15
C GLN A 283 -19.05 19.34 0.65
N ASP A 284 -17.94 19.27 -0.08
CA ASP A 284 -17.88 19.00 -1.51
C ASP A 284 -18.05 17.51 -1.85
N GLY A 285 -18.17 16.63 -0.85
CA GLY A 285 -18.25 15.18 -1.05
C GLY A 285 -16.90 14.47 -1.03
N THR A 286 -15.79 15.19 -0.83
CA THR A 286 -14.48 14.57 -0.64
C THR A 286 -14.49 13.75 0.64
N VAL A 287 -14.19 12.46 0.54
CA VAL A 287 -14.02 11.55 1.67
C VAL A 287 -12.53 11.42 1.95
N LYS A 288 -12.12 11.71 3.19
CA LYS A 288 -10.78 11.46 3.70
C LYS A 288 -10.73 10.08 4.31
N LEU A 289 -9.83 9.25 3.78
CA LEU A 289 -9.55 7.91 4.26
C LEU A 289 -8.18 7.90 4.93
N VAL A 290 -8.09 7.31 6.10
CA VAL A 290 -6.82 6.89 6.71
C VAL A 290 -6.62 5.40 6.39
N PRO A 291 -5.38 4.91 6.28
CA PRO A 291 -5.15 3.50 6.00
C PRO A 291 -5.86 2.56 7.00
N ALA A 292 -6.30 1.40 6.52
CA ALA A 292 -6.84 0.34 7.34
C ALA A 292 -6.29 -1.03 6.91
N SER A 293 -6.22 -1.96 7.85
CA SER A 293 -5.73 -3.32 7.57
C SER A 293 -6.79 -4.20 6.88
N LEU A 294 -6.38 -5.30 6.24
CA LEU A 294 -7.36 -6.28 5.69
C LEU A 294 -8.27 -6.85 6.78
N PRO A 295 -7.77 -7.28 7.96
CA PRO A 295 -8.65 -7.74 9.02
C PRO A 295 -9.56 -6.65 9.60
N GLU A 296 -9.37 -5.37 9.27
CA GLU A 296 -10.37 -4.38 9.62
C GLU A 296 -11.54 -4.35 8.63
N ALA A 297 -11.24 -4.48 7.33
CA ALA A 297 -12.24 -4.37 6.27
C ALA A 297 -12.90 -5.69 5.86
N TYR A 298 -12.35 -6.85 6.26
CA TYR A 298 -12.86 -8.18 5.90
C TYR A 298 -12.93 -9.11 7.11
N ASP A 299 -13.96 -9.95 7.14
CA ASP A 299 -14.14 -11.00 8.15
C ASP A 299 -13.56 -12.35 7.69
N TYR A 300 -13.45 -12.54 6.37
CA TYR A 300 -12.78 -13.68 5.77
C TYR A 300 -12.12 -13.25 4.46
N VAL A 301 -10.93 -13.79 4.21
CA VAL A 301 -10.23 -13.64 2.93
C VAL A 301 -9.51 -14.94 2.64
N ASN A 302 -9.61 -15.43 1.41
CA ASN A 302 -8.78 -16.47 0.84
C ASN A 302 -8.36 -16.06 -0.57
N ILE A 303 -7.06 -15.85 -0.74
CA ILE A 303 -6.45 -15.42 -2.00
C ILE A 303 -5.42 -16.45 -2.38
N ASP A 304 -5.47 -16.90 -3.63
CA ASP A 304 -4.48 -17.78 -4.22
C ASP A 304 -4.00 -17.21 -5.54
N ILE A 305 -2.78 -16.69 -5.57
CA ILE A 305 -2.14 -16.10 -6.74
C ILE A 305 -0.97 -16.99 -7.09
N PRO A 306 -1.15 -17.89 -8.07
CA PRO A 306 -0.15 -18.92 -8.39
C PRO A 306 1.15 -18.34 -8.96
N GLY A 307 1.07 -17.13 -9.54
CA GLY A 307 2.22 -16.43 -10.08
C GLY A 307 1.91 -14.97 -10.38
N PHE A 308 2.86 -14.08 -10.12
CA PHE A 308 2.90 -12.72 -10.66
C PHE A 308 4.31 -12.40 -11.14
N ALA A 309 4.42 -11.54 -12.14
CA ALA A 309 5.71 -11.07 -12.65
C ALA A 309 5.59 -9.64 -13.17
N GLN A 310 6.54 -8.79 -12.80
CA GLN A 310 6.75 -7.47 -13.35
C GLN A 310 8.11 -7.46 -14.05
N ALA A 311 8.09 -7.06 -15.33
CA ALA A 311 9.29 -6.98 -16.15
C ALA A 311 10.34 -6.07 -15.51
N ALA A 312 11.61 -6.40 -15.70
CA ALA A 312 12.71 -5.64 -15.13
C ALA A 312 12.73 -4.21 -15.70
N VAL A 313 12.63 -3.22 -14.82
CA VAL A 313 12.65 -1.80 -15.17
C VAL A 313 14.00 -1.20 -14.78
N PRO A 314 14.59 -0.30 -15.60
CA PRO A 314 15.77 0.45 -15.19
C PRO A 314 15.54 1.19 -13.87
N ALA A 315 16.43 0.99 -12.91
CA ALA A 315 16.45 1.71 -11.66
C ALA A 315 16.64 3.22 -11.93
N LYS A 316 15.65 4.03 -11.57
CA LYS A 316 15.70 5.50 -11.73
C LYS A 316 15.75 6.19 -10.36
N PRO A 317 16.34 7.39 -10.25
CA PRO A 317 16.25 8.19 -9.03
C PRO A 317 14.80 8.56 -8.70
N ALA A 318 14.45 8.63 -7.41
CA ALA A 318 13.07 8.78 -6.94
C ALA A 318 12.38 10.13 -7.28
N SER A 319 13.05 11.17 -7.81
CA SER A 319 12.38 12.46 -8.12
C SER A 319 12.86 13.22 -9.37
N ARG A 320 12.00 14.13 -9.90
CA ARG A 320 12.39 15.13 -10.91
C ARG A 320 13.23 16.29 -10.34
N ALA A 321 13.18 16.55 -9.04
CA ALA A 321 14.14 17.44 -8.36
C ALA A 321 15.55 16.81 -8.35
N SER A 322 15.63 15.48 -8.30
CA SER A 322 16.86 14.71 -8.57
C SER A 322 17.17 14.55 -10.07
N ALA A 323 16.25 14.86 -10.99
CA ALA A 323 16.56 14.87 -12.43
C ALA A 323 17.30 16.15 -12.89
N ARG A 324 17.21 17.25 -12.12
CA ARG A 324 18.16 18.37 -12.25
C ARG A 324 19.53 18.07 -11.60
N ALA A 325 19.60 17.03 -10.76
CA ALA A 325 20.85 16.47 -10.25
C ALA A 325 21.37 15.39 -11.20
N LYS A 326 22.03 15.81 -12.28
CA LYS A 326 23.11 15.00 -12.85
C LYS A 326 24.09 14.71 -11.69
N LYS A 327 24.40 13.43 -11.49
CA LYS A 327 25.25 12.86 -10.42
C LYS A 327 24.54 12.70 -9.06
N MET A 328 24.63 11.48 -8.51
CA MET A 328 24.30 11.12 -7.14
C MET A 328 24.74 12.21 -6.15
N SER A 329 23.82 13.06 -5.68
CA SER A 329 24.16 14.28 -4.95
C SER A 329 24.45 14.09 -3.45
N SER A 330 24.66 12.87 -2.97
CA SER A 330 25.40 12.62 -1.73
C SER A 330 26.92 12.51 -1.98
N CYS A 331 27.34 12.39 -3.24
CA CYS A 331 28.74 12.25 -3.60
C CYS A 331 29.35 13.61 -3.96
N LYS A 332 30.20 14.16 -3.07
CA LYS A 332 31.17 15.18 -3.49
C LYS A 332 32.29 14.49 -4.29
N LEU A 333 32.02 14.22 -5.56
CA LEU A 333 33.02 13.68 -6.48
C LEU A 333 34.07 14.76 -6.78
N ALA A 334 35.35 14.41 -6.66
CA ALA A 334 36.43 15.25 -7.16
C ALA A 334 36.29 15.44 -8.68
N ALA A 335 36.81 16.55 -9.21
CA ALA A 335 36.77 16.80 -10.66
C ALA A 335 37.45 15.65 -11.42
N GLY A 336 36.73 15.04 -12.37
CA GLY A 336 37.21 13.91 -13.17
C GLY A 336 36.98 12.51 -12.55
N SER A 337 36.17 12.38 -11.50
CA SER A 337 35.71 11.07 -11.01
C SER A 337 34.32 10.71 -11.55
N ASP A 338 34.15 9.45 -11.96
CA ASP A 338 32.88 8.87 -12.41
C ASP A 338 32.58 7.57 -11.66
N LEU A 339 31.42 7.48 -11.02
CA LEU A 339 31.02 6.33 -10.22
C LEU A 339 29.56 6.06 -10.50
N GLY A 340 29.23 4.84 -10.88
CA GLY A 340 27.84 4.49 -11.11
C GLY A 340 27.54 3.00 -11.08
N ILE A 341 26.25 2.76 -10.90
CA ILE A 341 25.63 1.45 -10.95
C ILE A 341 24.48 1.55 -11.94
N GLU A 342 24.53 0.74 -12.99
CA GLU A 342 23.37 0.49 -13.84
C GLU A 342 22.65 -0.72 -13.30
N SER A 343 21.35 -0.62 -13.07
CA SER A 343 20.56 -1.74 -12.57
C SER A 343 19.20 -1.82 -13.25
N LYS A 344 18.79 -3.03 -13.63
CA LYS A 344 17.39 -3.34 -13.95
C LYS A 344 16.83 -4.20 -12.85
N LEU A 345 15.62 -3.89 -12.39
CA LEU A 345 14.97 -4.54 -11.26
C LEU A 345 13.59 -5.04 -11.68
N GLY A 346 13.36 -6.34 -11.50
CA GLY A 346 12.06 -6.99 -11.69
C GLY A 346 11.56 -7.62 -10.39
N LEU A 347 10.27 -7.90 -10.35
CA LEU A 347 9.61 -8.59 -9.23
C LEU A 347 8.85 -9.80 -9.78
N ASP A 348 9.05 -10.97 -9.18
CA ASP A 348 8.25 -12.16 -9.46
C ASP A 348 7.91 -12.90 -8.17
N GLY A 349 6.88 -13.73 -8.21
CA GLY A 349 6.46 -14.42 -7.01
C GLY A 349 5.16 -15.18 -7.12
N ARG A 350 4.73 -15.72 -5.99
CA ARG A 350 3.39 -16.29 -5.76
C ARG A 350 2.91 -15.84 -4.39
N PHE A 351 1.60 -15.77 -4.21
CA PHE A 351 1.02 -15.28 -2.97
C PHE A 351 -0.27 -16.04 -2.66
N ARG A 352 -0.29 -16.76 -1.55
CA ARG A 352 -1.47 -17.34 -0.97
C ARG A 352 -1.65 -16.81 0.45
N TYR A 353 -2.86 -16.37 0.74
CA TYR A 353 -3.20 -15.78 2.02
C TYR A 353 -4.63 -16.13 2.40
N GLU A 354 -4.78 -16.71 3.58
CA GLU A 354 -6.09 -17.06 4.12
C GLU A 354 -6.19 -16.60 5.58
N PHE A 355 -7.29 -15.95 5.93
CA PHE A 355 -7.67 -15.76 7.32
C PHE A 355 -9.19 -15.77 7.48
N ALA A 356 -9.64 -16.13 8.69
CA ALA A 356 -11.03 -16.01 9.11
C ALA A 356 -11.08 -15.37 10.50
N LYS A 357 -11.93 -14.37 10.72
CA LYS A 357 -12.17 -13.85 12.06
C LYS A 357 -13.02 -14.80 12.88
N ARG A 358 -12.72 -14.88 14.18
CA ARG A 358 -13.65 -15.45 15.16
C ARG A 358 -13.71 -14.58 16.40
N LYS A 359 -14.88 -14.56 17.03
CA LYS A 359 -15.06 -13.97 18.36
C LYS A 359 -14.36 -14.82 19.41
N ILE A 360 -13.57 -14.19 20.27
CA ILE A 360 -13.01 -14.85 21.44
C ILE A 360 -14.16 -15.12 22.42
N ARG A 361 -14.27 -16.36 22.92
CA ARG A 361 -15.42 -16.87 23.68
C ARG A 361 -15.83 -16.05 24.92
N PHE A 362 -14.95 -15.17 25.43
CA PHE A 362 -15.15 -14.37 26.65
C PHE A 362 -15.00 -12.85 26.45
N THR A 363 -14.72 -12.37 25.24
CA THR A 363 -14.58 -10.93 24.95
C THR A 363 -15.29 -10.59 23.64
N ASN A 364 -15.87 -9.40 23.50
CA ASN A 364 -16.44 -8.93 22.22
C ASN A 364 -15.37 -8.56 21.17
N VAL A 365 -14.14 -9.06 21.32
CA VAL A 365 -13.03 -8.81 20.41
C VAL A 365 -13.02 -9.91 19.35
N GLU A 366 -13.10 -9.50 18.09
CA GLU A 366 -12.90 -10.36 16.94
C GLU A 366 -11.42 -10.38 16.58
N VAL A 367 -10.85 -11.57 16.47
CA VAL A 367 -9.46 -11.77 16.06
C VAL A 367 -9.40 -12.70 14.86
N PRO A 368 -8.49 -12.47 13.91
CA PRO A 368 -8.20 -13.45 12.88
C PRO A 368 -7.69 -14.74 13.54
N VAL A 369 -8.31 -15.86 13.22
CA VAL A 369 -7.94 -17.19 13.71
C VAL A 369 -7.24 -17.95 12.59
N GLY A 370 -5.95 -18.20 12.77
CA GLY A 370 -5.16 -18.97 11.82
C GLY A 370 -4.97 -18.22 10.50
N VAL A 371 -3.90 -17.45 10.38
CA VAL A 371 -3.50 -16.85 9.10
C VAL A 371 -2.60 -17.83 8.37
N THR A 372 -3.05 -18.42 7.27
CA THR A 372 -2.18 -19.22 6.40
C THR A 372 -1.53 -18.30 5.38
N LEU A 373 -0.20 -18.38 5.26
CA LEU A 373 0.60 -17.55 4.37
C LEU A 373 1.54 -18.46 3.58
N ASP A 374 1.48 -18.42 2.24
CA ASP A 374 2.50 -18.96 1.33
C ASP A 374 2.91 -17.87 0.35
N VAL A 375 4.08 -17.30 0.55
CA VAL A 375 4.57 -16.15 -0.22
C VAL A 375 5.95 -16.47 -0.74
N ARG A 376 6.10 -16.42 -2.06
CA ARG A 376 7.40 -16.33 -2.71
C ARG A 376 7.53 -14.92 -3.28
N GLY A 377 8.55 -14.19 -2.87
CA GLY A 377 8.89 -12.90 -3.44
C GLY A 377 10.33 -12.92 -3.90
N VAL A 378 10.55 -12.66 -5.19
CA VAL A 378 11.87 -12.65 -5.83
C VAL A 378 12.08 -11.29 -6.48
N VAL A 379 13.23 -10.69 -6.18
CA VAL A 379 13.78 -9.54 -6.88
C VAL A 379 14.80 -10.08 -7.86
N THR A 380 14.58 -9.80 -9.15
CA THR A 380 15.58 -10.04 -10.19
C THR A 380 16.35 -8.75 -10.42
N SER A 381 17.68 -8.81 -10.34
CA SER A 381 18.54 -7.67 -10.61
C SER A 381 19.60 -8.01 -11.63
N GLU A 382 19.74 -7.18 -12.65
CA GLU A 382 20.89 -7.16 -13.56
C GLU A 382 21.67 -5.88 -13.25
N THR A 383 22.85 -6.02 -12.65
CA THR A 383 23.63 -4.89 -12.13
C THR A 383 25.02 -4.85 -12.74
N ARG A 384 25.43 -3.67 -13.21
CA ARG A 384 26.80 -3.38 -13.65
C ARG A 384 27.35 -2.21 -12.87
N ALA A 385 28.57 -2.34 -12.37
CA ALA A 385 29.26 -1.28 -11.66
C ALA A 385 30.44 -0.76 -12.48
N TYR A 386 30.65 0.55 -12.42
CA TYR A 386 31.82 1.21 -12.98
C TYR A 386 32.29 2.29 -12.02
N ALA A 387 33.61 2.47 -11.93
CA ALA A 387 34.19 3.43 -11.02
C ALA A 387 35.54 3.94 -11.51
N GLU A 388 35.71 5.25 -11.51
CA GLU A 388 36.95 5.98 -11.69
C GLU A 388 36.99 7.05 -10.60
N VAL A 389 37.75 6.79 -9.53
CA VAL A 389 37.87 7.70 -8.39
C VAL A 389 39.32 7.91 -8.03
N LYS A 390 39.67 9.14 -7.66
CA LYS A 390 41.04 9.52 -7.25
C LYS A 390 41.18 9.66 -5.73
N ALA A 391 40.09 9.50 -4.98
CA ALA A 391 40.02 9.64 -3.53
C ALA A 391 38.86 8.80 -2.96
N SER A 392 38.92 8.54 -1.65
CA SER A 392 37.86 7.82 -0.93
C SER A 392 36.52 8.57 -0.96
N LEU A 393 35.43 7.82 -1.11
CA LEU A 393 34.07 8.34 -1.25
C LEU A 393 33.06 7.33 -0.69
N ALA A 394 32.02 7.80 -0.01
CA ALA A 394 30.88 7.00 0.39
C ALA A 394 29.59 7.66 -0.11
N CYS A 395 28.69 6.87 -0.68
CA CYS A 395 27.49 7.34 -1.35
C CYS A 395 26.31 6.42 -1.09
N SER A 396 25.15 7.02 -0.81
CA SER A 396 23.88 6.29 -0.74
C SER A 396 22.80 7.04 -1.50
N ALA A 397 21.93 6.29 -2.18
CA ALA A 397 20.77 6.83 -2.87
C ALA A 397 19.58 5.88 -2.78
N GLU A 398 18.40 6.45 -2.61
CA GLU A 398 17.13 5.73 -2.78
C GLU A 398 16.70 5.81 -4.24
N LEU A 399 16.30 4.66 -4.78
CA LEU A 399 15.80 4.51 -6.13
C LEU A 399 14.26 4.55 -6.10
N ALA A 400 13.66 4.82 -7.26
CA ALA A 400 12.22 4.82 -7.42
C ALA A 400 11.66 3.45 -7.02
N SER A 401 10.66 3.45 -6.13
CA SER A 401 10.01 2.22 -5.69
C SER A 401 9.32 1.52 -6.85
N ILE A 402 9.42 0.21 -6.85
CA ILE A 402 8.76 -0.69 -7.78
C ILE A 402 7.48 -1.15 -7.09
N LYS A 403 6.34 -0.79 -7.68
CA LYS A 403 5.01 -1.12 -7.17
C LYS A 403 4.37 -2.11 -8.14
N THR A 404 3.88 -3.23 -7.61
CA THR A 404 3.10 -4.22 -8.35
C THR A 404 1.78 -4.44 -7.64
N GLN A 405 0.67 -4.30 -8.34
CA GLN A 405 -0.61 -4.76 -7.81
C GLN A 405 -0.64 -6.29 -7.92
N ILE A 406 -0.78 -6.96 -6.78
CA ILE A 406 -0.87 -8.42 -6.70
C ILE A 406 -2.34 -8.84 -6.91
N SER A 407 -3.29 -8.11 -6.31
CA SER A 407 -4.72 -8.36 -6.48
C SER A 407 -5.51 -7.04 -6.59
N PRO A 408 -6.42 -6.88 -7.58
CA PRO A 408 -7.35 -5.75 -7.64
C PRO A 408 -8.40 -5.81 -6.52
N PRO A 409 -9.23 -4.76 -6.34
CA PRO A 409 -10.51 -4.91 -5.67
C PRO A 409 -11.25 -6.13 -6.25
N PRO A 410 -11.89 -6.95 -5.41
CA PRO A 410 -12.45 -6.59 -4.12
C PRO A 410 -11.54 -6.79 -2.91
N VAL A 411 -10.37 -7.42 -3.03
CA VAL A 411 -9.40 -7.54 -1.92
C VAL A 411 -8.05 -7.02 -2.39
N PRO A 412 -7.80 -5.71 -2.27
CA PRO A 412 -6.64 -5.10 -2.87
C PRO A 412 -5.36 -5.53 -2.15
N LEU A 413 -4.40 -6.02 -2.93
CA LEU A 413 -3.07 -6.34 -2.45
C LEU A 413 -2.02 -5.76 -3.39
N ALA A 414 -0.96 -5.23 -2.80
CA ALA A 414 0.17 -4.71 -3.53
C ALA A 414 1.49 -5.16 -2.92
N MET A 415 2.48 -5.30 -3.79
CA MET A 415 3.88 -5.44 -3.47
C MET A 415 4.56 -4.11 -3.75
N THR A 416 5.34 -3.61 -2.80
CA THR A 416 6.20 -2.44 -3.00
C THR A 416 7.62 -2.83 -2.60
N PHE A 417 8.55 -2.70 -3.54
CA PHE A 417 9.97 -2.78 -3.27
C PHE A 417 10.56 -1.37 -3.37
N THR A 418 11.20 -0.90 -2.31
CA THR A 418 11.89 0.40 -2.27
C THR A 418 13.39 0.16 -2.30
N PRO A 419 14.03 0.26 -3.49
CA PRO A 419 15.44 -0.04 -3.63
C PRO A 419 16.33 1.04 -3.02
N LYS A 420 17.40 0.60 -2.39
CA LYS A 420 18.47 1.38 -1.77
C LYS A 420 19.80 0.91 -2.37
N VAL A 421 20.61 1.86 -2.81
CA VAL A 421 21.97 1.63 -3.31
C VAL A 421 22.95 2.32 -2.40
N GLN A 422 24.01 1.62 -2.02
CA GLN A 422 25.16 2.15 -1.29
C GLN A 422 26.44 1.79 -2.06
N LEU A 423 27.35 2.75 -2.13
CA LEU A 423 28.60 2.67 -2.86
C LEU A 423 29.69 3.30 -2.00
N ASP A 424 30.69 2.52 -1.63
CA ASP A 424 31.84 2.98 -0.87
C ASP A 424 33.12 2.69 -1.67
N ALA A 425 33.93 3.69 -1.89
CA ALA A 425 35.23 3.58 -2.54
C ALA A 425 36.32 4.11 -1.61
N SER A 426 37.47 3.47 -1.60
CA SER A 426 38.68 3.95 -0.91
C SER A 426 39.87 3.98 -1.88
N GLY A 427 40.75 4.97 -1.71
CA GLY A 427 41.96 5.12 -2.54
C GLY A 427 41.70 5.65 -3.96
N SER A 428 42.64 5.43 -4.88
CA SER A 428 42.47 5.69 -6.31
C SER A 428 42.17 4.38 -7.05
N LEU A 429 41.15 4.37 -7.90
CA LEU A 429 40.76 3.17 -8.62
C LEU A 429 40.13 3.48 -9.97
N ARG A 430 40.36 2.57 -10.93
CA ARG A 430 39.70 2.49 -12.22
C ARG A 430 39.18 1.07 -12.41
N TYR A 431 37.87 0.92 -12.47
CA TYR A 431 37.17 -0.35 -12.53
C TYR A 431 36.07 -0.28 -13.58
N SER A 432 36.09 -1.20 -14.54
CA SER A 432 35.10 -1.30 -15.60
C SER A 432 34.65 -2.75 -15.84
N GLY A 433 33.34 -2.92 -16.00
CA GLY A 433 32.77 -4.08 -16.70
C GLY A 433 32.33 -5.25 -15.82
N GLY A 434 32.57 -5.25 -14.51
CA GLY A 434 32.04 -6.31 -13.65
C GLY A 434 30.57 -6.09 -13.31
N GLY A 435 29.80 -7.18 -13.35
CA GLY A 435 28.38 -7.16 -13.06
C GLY A 435 27.86 -8.50 -12.56
N VAL A 436 26.63 -8.50 -12.08
CA VAL A 436 25.97 -9.69 -11.60
C VAL A 436 24.52 -9.65 -12.02
N LYS A 437 24.03 -10.80 -12.47
CA LYS A 437 22.60 -11.04 -12.62
C LYS A 437 22.19 -12.00 -11.52
N THR A 438 21.29 -11.56 -10.65
CA THR A 438 20.84 -12.33 -9.49
C THR A 438 19.32 -12.41 -9.50
N ALA A 439 18.77 -13.57 -9.17
CA ALA A 439 17.40 -13.72 -8.72
C ALA A 439 17.45 -14.08 -7.24
N THR A 440 16.89 -13.23 -6.41
CA THR A 440 17.11 -13.24 -4.97
C THR A 440 15.81 -12.96 -4.28
N GLY A 441 15.49 -13.74 -3.26
CA GLY A 441 14.19 -13.61 -2.65
C GLY A 441 14.03 -14.48 -1.43
N PHE A 442 12.78 -14.66 -1.07
CA PHE A 442 12.38 -15.56 0.00
C PHE A 442 11.13 -16.32 -0.42
N GLU A 443 10.97 -17.46 0.20
CA GLU A 443 9.76 -18.26 0.20
C GLU A 443 9.37 -18.50 1.66
N VAL A 444 8.16 -18.09 2.03
CA VAL A 444 7.62 -18.26 3.37
C VAL A 444 6.34 -19.05 3.27
N SER A 445 6.21 -20.10 4.06
CA SER A 445 5.01 -20.91 4.18
C SER A 445 4.71 -21.13 5.65
N GLY A 446 3.46 -21.00 6.08
CA GLY A 446 3.12 -21.20 7.48
C GLY A 446 1.71 -20.82 7.89
N ARG A 447 1.39 -21.12 9.15
CA ARG A 447 0.13 -20.73 9.80
C ARG A 447 0.43 -19.92 11.05
N PHE A 448 -0.22 -18.77 11.20
CA PHE A 448 -0.01 -17.86 12.33
C PHE A 448 -1.23 -17.77 13.25
N PRO A 449 -1.04 -17.70 14.58
CA PRO A 449 0.22 -17.97 15.29
C PRO A 449 0.60 -19.45 15.20
N GLY A 450 1.89 -19.78 15.12
CA GLY A 450 2.37 -21.17 15.05
C GLY A 450 3.52 -21.40 14.06
N ASP A 451 3.43 -22.48 13.28
CA ASP A 451 4.48 -22.97 12.39
C ASP A 451 4.65 -22.07 11.17
N ALA A 452 5.74 -21.32 11.13
CA ALA A 452 6.21 -20.63 9.93
C ALA A 452 7.58 -21.18 9.49
N ARG A 453 7.73 -21.38 8.19
CA ARG A 453 8.96 -21.81 7.54
C ARG A 453 9.32 -20.77 6.49
N ALA A 454 10.54 -20.26 6.55
CA ALA A 454 11.06 -19.38 5.53
C ALA A 454 12.34 -19.98 4.94
N ARG A 455 12.54 -19.81 3.64
CA ARG A 455 13.72 -20.25 2.89
C ARG A 455 14.16 -19.16 1.92
N PRO A 456 15.46 -18.93 1.71
CA PRO A 456 15.93 -18.01 0.69
C PRO A 456 15.77 -18.60 -0.71
N VAL A 457 15.55 -17.75 -1.71
CA VAL A 457 15.62 -18.08 -3.14
C VAL A 457 16.87 -17.41 -3.71
N LEU A 458 17.78 -18.18 -4.30
CA LEU A 458 19.02 -17.69 -4.89
C LEU A 458 19.28 -18.34 -6.25
N GLU A 459 19.34 -17.52 -7.31
CA GLU A 459 19.89 -17.88 -8.61
C GLU A 459 20.87 -16.79 -9.04
N ARG A 460 21.92 -17.16 -9.78
CA ARG A 460 23.01 -16.23 -10.11
C ARG A 460 23.69 -16.56 -11.43
N GLU A 461 24.10 -15.49 -12.10
CA GLU A 461 24.88 -15.50 -13.32
C GLU A 461 25.91 -14.36 -13.23
N TYR A 462 27.17 -14.68 -13.49
CA TYR A 462 28.30 -13.76 -13.28
C TYR A 462 28.70 -13.08 -14.59
N LEU A 463 29.01 -11.79 -14.52
CA LEU A 463 29.65 -11.06 -15.61
C LEU A 463 31.10 -10.78 -15.21
N ALA A 464 32.04 -11.36 -15.96
CA ALA A 464 33.47 -11.20 -15.69
C ALA A 464 33.88 -9.72 -15.80
N PRO A 465 34.76 -9.21 -14.93
CA PRO A 465 35.29 -7.87 -15.06
C PRO A 465 36.14 -7.74 -16.33
N GLU A 466 36.03 -6.61 -17.04
CA GLU A 466 36.79 -6.34 -18.27
C GLU A 466 38.15 -5.67 -17.98
N GLY A 467 38.30 -5.03 -16.80
CA GLY A 467 39.57 -4.46 -16.35
C GLY A 467 39.47 -3.80 -14.97
N ALA A 468 40.54 -3.88 -14.17
CA ALA A 468 40.63 -3.27 -12.85
C ALA A 468 42.06 -2.84 -12.49
N GLU A 469 42.23 -1.53 -12.23
CA GLU A 469 43.40 -0.95 -11.59
C GLU A 469 42.96 -0.39 -10.23
N LEU A 470 43.35 -1.03 -9.13
CA LEU A 470 42.90 -0.65 -7.78
C LEU A 470 44.10 -0.36 -6.88
N SER A 471 44.11 0.81 -6.24
CA SER A 471 44.97 1.09 -5.07
C SER A 471 44.19 1.08 -3.75
N GLY A 472 42.91 0.70 -3.79
CA GLY A 472 42.02 0.60 -2.63
C GLY A 472 40.81 -0.29 -2.90
N SER A 473 39.75 -0.13 -2.12
CA SER A 473 38.57 -1.03 -2.16
C SER A 473 37.33 -0.35 -2.74
N LEU A 474 36.49 -1.12 -3.44
CA LEU A 474 35.16 -0.71 -3.88
C LEU A 474 34.12 -1.65 -3.27
N ARG A 475 33.18 -1.13 -2.47
CA ARG A 475 32.02 -1.84 -1.98
C ARG A 475 30.76 -1.31 -2.67
N ALA A 476 29.95 -2.21 -3.19
CA ALA A 476 28.68 -1.92 -3.83
C ALA A 476 27.59 -2.77 -3.18
N ARG A 477 26.62 -2.11 -2.56
CA ARG A 477 25.47 -2.75 -1.93
C ARG A 477 24.19 -2.32 -2.62
N LEU A 478 23.45 -3.28 -3.14
CA LEU A 478 22.12 -3.11 -3.70
C LEU A 478 21.16 -3.90 -2.82
N GLY A 479 20.09 -3.23 -2.39
CA GLY A 479 19.01 -3.85 -1.66
C GLY A 479 17.81 -2.96 -1.55
N GLY A 480 16.99 -3.19 -0.54
CA GLY A 480 15.78 -2.42 -0.37
C GLY A 480 14.87 -3.00 0.69
N GLU A 481 13.80 -2.26 0.92
CA GLU A 481 12.70 -2.70 1.75
C GLU A 481 11.62 -3.28 0.86
N LEU A 482 11.10 -4.43 1.25
CA LEU A 482 9.96 -5.06 0.62
C LEU A 482 8.75 -4.96 1.53
N LEU A 483 7.62 -4.62 0.93
CA LEU A 483 6.33 -4.56 1.56
C LEU A 483 5.29 -5.33 0.76
N ILE A 484 4.53 -6.19 1.42
CA ILE A 484 3.34 -6.83 0.86
C ILE A 484 2.17 -6.57 1.80
N GLY A 485 1.13 -5.92 1.30
CA GLY A 485 -0.03 -5.56 2.12
C GLY A 485 -1.18 -4.93 1.33
N PRO A 486 -2.24 -4.49 2.03
CA PRO A 486 -3.40 -3.87 1.41
C PRO A 486 -3.07 -2.49 0.85
N GLY A 487 -2.76 -2.45 -0.45
CA GLY A 487 -2.85 -1.23 -1.23
C GLY A 487 -1.79 -0.15 -0.97
N GLY A 488 -1.77 0.89 -1.81
CA GLY A 488 -0.73 1.91 -1.81
C GLY A 488 -0.68 2.71 -0.51
N ALA A 489 0.34 2.48 0.30
CA ALA A 489 0.66 3.37 1.41
C ALA A 489 0.94 4.77 0.84
N ALA A 490 0.11 5.76 1.21
CA ALA A 490 0.43 7.14 0.91
C ALA A 490 1.78 7.49 1.53
N PRO A 491 2.63 8.33 0.90
CA PRO A 491 3.92 8.72 1.46
C PRO A 491 3.75 9.30 2.87
N GLY A 492 4.21 8.57 3.90
CA GLY A 492 4.10 8.96 5.31
C GLY A 492 2.95 8.31 6.10
N ALA A 493 2.06 7.56 5.46
CA ALA A 493 1.00 6.80 6.11
C ALA A 493 1.43 5.32 6.22
N SER A 494 2.29 5.04 7.20
CA SER A 494 2.80 3.70 7.51
C SER A 494 1.77 2.89 8.30
N LEU A 495 0.65 2.53 7.68
CA LEU A 495 -0.13 1.39 8.17
C LEU A 495 0.14 0.21 7.26
N VAL A 496 1.01 -0.67 7.73
CA VAL A 496 1.25 -1.95 7.09
C VAL A 496 0.82 -2.98 8.10
N ALA A 497 -0.29 -3.65 7.83
CA ALA A 497 -0.60 -4.94 8.43
C ALA A 497 -0.31 -5.97 7.33
N GLY A 498 0.92 -6.45 7.29
CA GLY A 498 1.41 -7.22 6.16
C GLY A 498 2.79 -7.82 6.38
N VAL A 499 3.34 -8.36 5.30
CA VAL A 499 4.71 -8.90 5.29
C VAL A 499 5.65 -7.74 4.98
N LYS A 500 6.60 -7.49 5.88
CA LYS A 500 7.66 -6.50 5.71
C LYS A 500 8.99 -7.20 5.73
N GLY A 501 9.91 -6.80 4.86
CA GLY A 501 11.25 -7.35 4.86
C GLY A 501 12.28 -6.35 4.38
N SER A 502 13.54 -6.66 4.65
CA SER A 502 14.66 -6.08 3.96
C SER A 502 15.32 -7.17 3.13
N LEU A 503 15.70 -6.84 1.91
CA LEU A 503 16.42 -7.75 1.02
C LEU A 503 17.60 -7.00 0.43
N PHE A 504 18.80 -7.48 0.71
CA PHE A 504 20.05 -7.02 0.14
C PHE A 504 20.62 -8.14 -0.71
N PRO A 505 20.16 -8.26 -1.96
CA PRO A 505 20.58 -9.31 -2.87
C PRO A 505 22.05 -9.20 -3.25
N LEU A 506 22.67 -8.03 -3.10
CA LEU A 506 24.07 -7.84 -3.42
C LEU A 506 24.74 -6.94 -2.38
N ASP A 507 25.82 -7.45 -1.81
CA ASP A 507 26.84 -6.73 -1.07
C ASP A 507 28.19 -7.22 -1.60
N ALA A 508 28.70 -6.54 -2.62
CA ALA A 508 29.93 -6.90 -3.30
C ALA A 508 31.06 -5.99 -2.84
N THR A 509 32.20 -6.59 -2.50
CA THR A 509 33.44 -5.88 -2.19
C THR A 509 34.53 -6.33 -3.15
N VAL A 510 35.14 -5.37 -3.83
CA VAL A 510 36.33 -5.56 -4.65
C VAL A 510 37.50 -4.93 -3.90
N SER A 511 38.55 -5.69 -3.67
CA SER A 511 39.74 -5.27 -2.92
C SER A 511 41.01 -5.76 -3.61
N PRO A 512 42.18 -5.13 -3.40
CA PRO A 512 43.42 -5.63 -4.00
C PRO A 512 43.86 -6.93 -3.32
N VAL A 513 44.40 -7.87 -4.09
CA VAL A 513 44.99 -9.12 -3.54
C VAL A 513 46.32 -8.83 -2.84
N TYR A 514 47.09 -7.86 -3.37
CA TYR A 514 48.43 -7.50 -2.89
C TYR A 514 48.46 -6.07 -2.34
N PRO A 515 49.39 -5.73 -1.43
CA PRO A 515 49.57 -4.37 -0.93
C PRO A 515 49.90 -3.36 -2.04
N VAL A 516 49.53 -2.10 -1.81
CA VAL A 516 49.85 -0.99 -2.72
C VAL A 516 51.38 -0.88 -2.90
N GLY A 517 51.84 -0.91 -4.15
CA GLY A 517 53.27 -0.87 -4.51
C GLY A 517 53.89 -2.23 -4.88
N ASP A 518 53.18 -3.35 -4.69
CA ASP A 518 53.62 -4.65 -5.21
C ASP A 518 53.42 -4.69 -6.75
N PRO A 519 54.45 -5.02 -7.55
CA PRO A 519 54.31 -5.18 -9.01
C PRO A 519 53.23 -6.21 -9.43
N ARG A 520 52.89 -7.16 -8.55
CA ARG A 520 51.82 -8.15 -8.75
C ARG A 520 50.42 -7.58 -8.53
N ALA A 521 50.29 -6.42 -7.89
CA ALA A 521 49.01 -5.78 -7.60
C ALA A 521 48.27 -5.34 -8.88
N ALA A 522 49.00 -5.08 -9.97
CA ALA A 522 48.42 -4.77 -11.26
C ALA A 522 47.56 -5.95 -11.76
N ASN A 523 46.27 -5.69 -11.99
CA ASN A 523 45.28 -6.65 -12.48
C ASN A 523 44.97 -7.82 -11.54
N CYS A 524 45.25 -7.72 -10.23
CA CYS A 524 44.90 -8.74 -9.24
C CYS A 524 43.97 -8.23 -8.16
N VAL A 525 42.71 -8.66 -8.24
CA VAL A 525 41.64 -8.20 -7.35
C VAL A 525 40.93 -9.37 -6.69
N LYS A 526 40.62 -9.23 -5.41
CA LYS A 526 39.76 -10.13 -4.65
C LYS A 526 38.35 -9.58 -4.71
N VAL A 527 37.43 -10.39 -5.25
CA VAL A 527 36.01 -10.07 -5.29
C VAL A 527 35.30 -10.96 -4.30
N GLU A 528 34.65 -10.32 -3.35
CA GLU A 528 33.76 -10.92 -2.36
C GLU A 528 32.34 -10.48 -2.69
N ALA A 529 31.41 -11.42 -2.76
CA ALA A 529 30.00 -11.10 -2.94
C ALA A 529 29.17 -11.84 -1.90
N LYS A 530 28.34 -11.09 -1.19
CA LYS A 530 27.43 -11.57 -0.15
C LYS A 530 26.02 -11.04 -0.41
N GLY A 531 25.05 -11.59 0.30
CA GLY A 531 23.74 -11.00 0.42
C GLY A 531 23.14 -11.26 1.80
N SER A 532 22.08 -10.55 2.10
CA SER A 532 21.36 -10.68 3.37
C SER A 532 19.89 -10.38 3.18
N GLY A 533 19.07 -10.90 4.08
CA GLY A 533 17.66 -10.62 4.10
C GLY A 533 17.10 -10.81 5.50
N ALA A 534 16.10 -9.99 5.81
CA ALA A 534 15.26 -10.18 6.97
C ALA A 534 13.81 -10.07 6.55
N LEU A 535 12.96 -10.91 7.11
CA LEU A 535 11.53 -10.88 6.88
C LEU A 535 10.82 -10.91 8.22
N GLY A 536 9.78 -10.11 8.34
CA GLY A 536 8.89 -10.08 9.49
C GLY A 536 7.45 -9.83 9.09
N LEU A 537 6.57 -10.04 10.06
CA LEU A 537 5.23 -9.46 10.04
C LEU A 537 5.32 -8.10 10.70
N SER A 538 4.76 -7.08 10.05
CA SER A 538 4.64 -5.76 10.63
C SER A 538 3.16 -5.43 10.76
N ALA A 539 2.80 -4.88 11.92
CA ALA A 539 1.53 -4.24 12.18
C ALA A 539 1.84 -2.85 12.74
N GLU A 540 1.73 -1.83 11.89
CA GLU A 540 1.95 -0.45 12.30
C GLU A 540 0.62 0.29 12.32
N ALA A 541 0.34 1.00 13.41
CA ALA A 541 -0.87 1.80 13.62
C ALA A 541 -0.48 3.23 13.96
N THR A 542 -0.90 4.19 13.13
CA THR A 542 -0.74 5.63 13.38
C THR A 542 -2.08 6.26 13.70
N LEU A 543 -2.16 6.97 14.82
CA LEU A 543 -3.33 7.76 15.24
C LEU A 543 -2.89 9.17 15.64
N GLY A 544 -2.94 10.10 14.69
CA GLY A 544 -2.50 11.48 14.91
C GLY A 544 -0.98 11.52 15.17
N PRO A 545 -0.50 12.12 16.27
CA PRO A 545 0.94 12.16 16.59
C PRO A 545 1.47 10.85 17.20
N PHE A 546 0.61 9.86 17.48
CA PHE A 546 1.00 8.61 18.10
C PHE A 546 1.16 7.52 17.05
N SER A 547 2.32 6.86 17.03
CA SER A 547 2.54 5.61 16.28
C SER A 547 2.78 4.46 17.25
N ALA A 548 2.22 3.30 16.93
CA ALA A 548 2.53 2.04 17.58
C ALA A 548 2.87 1.03 16.48
N SER A 549 4.04 0.41 16.56
CA SER A 549 4.41 -0.70 15.68
C SER A 549 4.59 -1.96 16.50
N ALA A 550 4.14 -3.07 15.93
CA ALA A 550 4.50 -4.41 16.37
C ALA A 550 5.15 -5.11 15.19
N ASP A 551 6.43 -5.44 15.34
CA ASP A 551 7.19 -6.19 14.34
C ASP A 551 7.54 -7.57 14.92
N LEU A 552 7.24 -8.62 14.16
CA LEU A 552 7.63 -9.98 14.45
C LEU A 552 8.61 -10.45 13.37
N THR A 553 9.89 -10.54 13.70
CA THR A 553 10.89 -11.12 12.79
C THR A 553 10.63 -12.62 12.62
N LEU A 554 10.40 -13.04 11.38
CA LEU A 554 10.22 -14.43 11.00
C LEU A 554 11.52 -15.08 10.51
N LEU A 555 12.38 -14.29 9.88
CA LEU A 555 13.65 -14.73 9.32
C LEU A 555 14.64 -13.57 9.35
N ASP A 556 15.88 -13.87 9.69
CA ASP A 556 17.04 -13.03 9.40
C ASP A 556 18.22 -13.92 9.00
N GLY A 557 19.06 -13.44 8.09
CA GLY A 557 20.23 -14.19 7.66
C GLY A 557 21.07 -13.50 6.61
N SER A 558 22.32 -13.95 6.51
CA SER A 558 23.26 -13.58 5.45
C SER A 558 23.77 -14.83 4.77
N PHE A 559 24.09 -14.71 3.49
CA PHE A 559 24.71 -15.78 2.70
C PHE A 559 25.89 -15.21 1.91
N GLU A 560 26.90 -16.04 1.72
CA GLU A 560 28.07 -15.71 0.92
C GLU A 560 27.95 -16.36 -0.45
N TYR A 561 28.06 -15.55 -1.50
CA TYR A 561 28.03 -16.07 -2.86
C TYR A 561 29.38 -16.68 -3.22
N PHE A 562 30.44 -15.88 -3.10
CA PHE A 562 31.80 -16.30 -3.36
C PHE A 562 32.78 -15.27 -2.81
N GLU A 563 33.99 -15.74 -2.61
CA GLU A 563 35.16 -14.92 -2.34
C GLU A 563 36.30 -15.50 -3.18
N ARG A 564 36.71 -14.80 -4.25
CA ARG A 564 37.73 -15.33 -5.18
C ARG A 564 38.64 -14.22 -5.74
N PRO A 565 39.92 -14.52 -5.98
CA PRO A 565 40.80 -13.66 -6.74
C PRO A 565 40.49 -13.71 -8.24
N PHE A 566 40.73 -12.60 -8.93
CA PHE A 566 40.58 -12.43 -10.37
C PHE A 566 41.82 -11.76 -10.98
N PRO A 567 42.39 -12.33 -12.06
CA PRO A 567 42.18 -13.70 -12.58
C PRO A 567 42.37 -14.81 -11.52
N GLN A 568 41.84 -16.02 -11.77
CA GLN A 568 41.76 -17.12 -10.77
C GLN A 568 43.13 -17.63 -10.25
N ASP A 569 44.22 -17.20 -10.86
CA ASP A 569 45.61 -17.52 -10.54
C ASP A 569 46.36 -16.34 -9.89
N CYS A 570 45.68 -15.24 -9.57
CA CYS A 570 46.32 -14.05 -9.02
C CYS A 570 47.02 -14.26 -7.69
N ASP A 571 46.44 -15.07 -6.82
CA ASP A 571 46.99 -15.54 -5.55
C ASP A 571 48.20 -16.48 -5.71
N LYS A 572 48.44 -16.98 -6.93
CA LYS A 572 49.54 -17.89 -7.27
C LYS A 572 50.70 -17.20 -8.01
N LYS A 573 50.62 -15.88 -8.23
CA LYS A 573 51.70 -15.14 -8.91
C LYS A 573 52.97 -15.13 -8.05
N PRO A 574 54.11 -15.63 -8.58
CA PRO A 574 55.37 -15.63 -7.84
C PRO A 574 55.78 -14.20 -7.52
N ALA A 575 56.36 -13.99 -6.33
CA ALA A 575 56.89 -12.69 -5.95
C ALA A 575 57.86 -12.19 -7.04
N PRO A 576 57.87 -10.87 -7.34
CA PRO A 576 58.87 -10.32 -8.23
C PRO A 576 60.23 -10.75 -7.69
N ALA A 577 61.11 -11.25 -8.56
CA ALA A 577 62.48 -11.54 -8.16
C ALA A 577 63.05 -10.26 -7.55
N THR A 578 63.34 -10.29 -6.24
CA THR A 578 64.14 -9.24 -5.62
C THR A 578 65.41 -9.16 -6.46
N PRO A 579 65.85 -7.98 -6.93
CA PRO A 579 67.14 -7.87 -7.59
C PRO A 579 68.15 -8.56 -6.69
N ALA A 580 68.71 -9.66 -7.17
CA ALA A 580 69.63 -10.45 -6.38
C ALA A 580 70.77 -9.53 -5.98
N ASP A 581 70.98 -9.38 -4.67
CA ASP A 581 72.24 -8.86 -4.16
C ASP A 581 73.35 -9.74 -4.79
N PRO A 582 74.31 -9.16 -5.53
CA PRO A 582 75.27 -9.94 -6.32
C PRO A 582 76.30 -10.56 -5.37
N GLY A 583 75.94 -11.66 -4.72
CA GLY A 583 76.88 -12.36 -3.87
C GLY A 583 76.26 -13.28 -2.84
N THR A 584 75.58 -14.34 -3.26
CA THR A 584 75.68 -15.61 -2.52
C THR A 584 75.39 -16.78 -3.46
N SER A 585 76.39 -17.63 -3.66
CA SER A 585 76.29 -18.92 -4.32
C SER A 585 75.63 -19.93 -3.38
N VAL A 586 74.57 -20.58 -3.84
CA VAL A 586 73.92 -21.72 -3.15
C VAL A 586 74.28 -23.01 -3.90
N PRO A 587 74.70 -24.09 -3.21
CA PRO A 587 74.99 -25.40 -3.81
C PRO A 587 73.71 -26.22 -4.11
N PRO A 588 73.79 -27.29 -4.94
CA PRO A 588 72.64 -27.88 -5.64
C PRO A 588 71.75 -28.80 -4.78
N PRO A 589 70.52 -29.12 -5.24
CA PRO A 589 69.49 -29.74 -4.42
C PRO A 589 69.58 -31.27 -4.37
N THR A 590 69.37 -31.83 -3.17
CA THR A 590 68.97 -33.24 -2.97
C THR A 590 67.45 -33.38 -3.04
N GLY A 591 66.99 -34.28 -3.90
CA GLY A 591 65.59 -34.51 -4.22
C GLY A 591 64.79 -35.35 -3.22
N GLY A 592 63.47 -35.25 -3.39
CA GLY A 592 62.39 -36.04 -2.78
C GLY A 592 61.10 -35.22 -2.95
N GLY A 593 60.08 -35.59 -3.72
CA GLY A 593 59.56 -36.92 -4.02
C GLY A 593 58.39 -37.20 -3.08
N GLY A 594 57.19 -36.73 -3.40
CA GLY A 594 55.99 -36.97 -2.58
C GLY A 594 54.78 -36.14 -2.99
N SER A 595 53.99 -36.66 -3.93
CA SER A 595 52.67 -36.17 -4.32
C SER A 595 51.59 -36.83 -3.47
N GLN A 596 50.80 -36.04 -2.73
CA GLN A 596 49.52 -36.46 -2.17
C GLN A 596 48.54 -35.28 -2.17
N LEU A 597 47.50 -35.37 -3.01
CA LEU A 597 46.29 -34.58 -2.95
C LEU A 597 45.35 -35.19 -1.89
N PRO A 598 44.65 -34.38 -1.07
CA PRO A 598 43.41 -34.80 -0.46
C PRO A 598 42.20 -34.19 -1.18
N ASP A 599 41.22 -35.07 -1.43
CA ASP A 599 39.86 -34.76 -1.84
C ASP A 599 39.20 -33.75 -0.90
N CYS A 600 38.52 -32.75 -1.46
CA CYS A 600 37.62 -31.86 -0.73
C CYS A 600 36.17 -32.25 -1.03
N ASP A 601 35.55 -32.85 -0.03
CA ASP A 601 34.12 -33.13 0.07
C ASP A 601 33.36 -31.83 0.40
N CYS A 602 32.51 -31.37 -0.53
CA CYS A 602 31.69 -30.17 -0.36
C CYS A 602 30.36 -30.52 0.34
N GLY A 603 30.35 -30.48 1.66
CA GLY A 603 29.12 -30.42 2.44
C GLY A 603 28.39 -29.08 2.28
N PRO A 604 27.06 -29.02 2.52
CA PRO A 604 26.29 -27.77 2.40
C PRO A 604 26.65 -26.75 3.51
N PRO A 605 26.55 -25.43 3.24
CA PRO A 605 27.01 -24.39 4.17
C PRO A 605 26.07 -24.23 5.39
N PRO A 606 26.60 -23.92 6.59
CA PRO A 606 25.80 -23.54 7.76
C PRO A 606 25.43 -22.05 7.71
N GLY A 607 24.24 -21.66 8.22
CA GLY A 607 23.91 -20.23 8.26
C GLY A 607 22.57 -19.76 8.83
N PHE A 608 21.61 -20.63 9.16
CA PHE A 608 20.36 -20.19 9.79
C PHE A 608 20.30 -20.59 11.27
N ARG A 609 20.21 -19.60 12.17
CA ARG A 609 19.73 -19.87 13.53
C ARG A 609 18.20 -19.89 13.50
N ARG A 610 17.62 -21.01 13.92
CA ARG A 610 16.19 -21.10 14.18
C ARG A 610 15.89 -20.40 15.51
N THR A 611 14.95 -19.49 15.51
CA THR A 611 14.18 -19.18 16.71
C THR A 611 13.00 -20.14 16.76
N SER A 612 13.07 -21.12 17.65
CA SER A 612 11.88 -21.84 18.11
C SER A 612 11.04 -20.86 18.91
N VAL A 613 9.81 -20.61 18.48
CA VAL A 613 8.83 -19.83 19.25
C VAL A 613 7.77 -20.81 19.74
N ILE A 614 7.59 -20.86 21.07
CA ILE A 614 6.41 -21.45 21.72
C ILE A 614 5.32 -20.39 21.73
#